data_AF-D2TVH3-F1
#
_entry.id   AF-D2TVH3-F1
#
_cell.length_a   1.000
_cell.length_b   1.000
_cell.length_c   1.000
_cell.angle_alpha   90.00
_cell.angle_beta   90.00
_cell.angle_gamma   90.00
#
_symmetry.space_group_name_H-M   'P 1'
#
loop_
_entity.id
_entity.type
_entity.pdbx_description
1 polymer ?
#
loop_
_entity_poly.entity_id
_entity_poly.type
_entity_poly.pdbx_seq_one_letter_code
_entity_poly.pdbx_strand_id
1 'polypeptide(L)'
;MSLGEASTMVAGLYIIGALITPDISRYCKSGKHVFWMIFSSILVGEFLINGVAILVAHALGTDNVVEIMLHSAGIIGLITIILSAIKVNDTNLYSSSLHMLGFLGSVTKRKFSYATMTIVLGLLGTFLSAAGILEHLTAFLLASGVFFPPIAGVMLVDYYILKTSRKILDETREKGLLPDDSQTPLIGWSAIIACIVGTLVGVFFNFGIPSLNSILVAGVVYWLLMKKR
;
A
#
# COMPACT_ATOMS: atom_id res chain seq x y z
N MET A 1 -22.88 0.82 6.37
CA MET A 1 -21.81 0.65 5.37
C MET A 1 -22.25 -0.45 4.41
N SER A 2 -22.22 -0.18 3.10
CA SER A 2 -22.53 -1.19 2.08
C SER A 2 -21.39 -2.20 1.94
N LEU A 3 -21.66 -3.36 1.33
CA LEU A 3 -20.62 -4.37 1.07
C LEU A 3 -19.50 -3.81 0.18
N GLY A 4 -19.84 -3.00 -0.83
CA GLY A 4 -18.86 -2.38 -1.73
C GLY A 4 -17.94 -1.38 -1.04
N GLU A 5 -18.47 -0.57 -0.12
CA GLU A 5 -17.67 0.33 0.71
C GLU A 5 -16.79 -0.45 1.68
N ALA A 6 -17.33 -1.48 2.35
CA ALA A 6 -16.55 -2.33 3.25
C ALA A 6 -15.39 -3.01 2.52
N SER A 7 -15.63 -3.59 1.34
CA SER A 7 -14.58 -4.17 0.51
C SER A 7 -13.57 -3.13 0.04
N THR A 8 -14.00 -1.91 -0.28
CA THR A 8 -13.09 -0.81 -0.65
C THR A 8 -12.22 -0.38 0.52
N MET A 9 -12.77 -0.35 1.73
CA MET A 9 -12.03 -0.03 2.94
C MET A 9 -10.95 -1.07 3.23
N VAL A 10 -11.28 -2.37 3.10
CA VAL A 10 -10.31 -3.47 3.23
C VAL A 10 -9.24 -3.39 2.13
N ALA A 11 -9.64 -3.09 0.89
CA ALA A 11 -8.68 -2.88 -0.20
C ALA A 11 -7.74 -1.69 0.10
N GLY A 12 -8.28 -0.59 0.63
CA GLY A 12 -7.50 0.59 1.01
C GLY A 12 -6.49 0.34 2.13
N LEU A 13 -6.81 -0.56 3.06
CA LEU A 13 -5.88 -1.00 4.11
C LEU A 13 -4.65 -1.72 3.51
N TYR A 14 -4.85 -2.56 2.50
CA TYR A 14 -3.80 -3.45 1.99
C TYR A 14 -3.09 -2.96 0.72
N ILE A 15 -3.70 -2.06 -0.07
CA ILE A 15 -3.22 -1.70 -1.41
C ILE A 15 -1.79 -1.14 -1.41
N ILE A 16 -1.42 -0.33 -0.42
CA ILE A 16 -0.06 0.21 -0.30
C ILE A 16 0.93 -0.95 -0.06
N GLY A 17 0.57 -1.89 0.82
CA GLY A 17 1.33 -3.12 1.06
C GLY A 17 1.54 -3.93 -0.22
N ALA A 18 0.50 -4.07 -1.04
CA ALA A 18 0.58 -4.74 -2.34
C ALA A 18 1.53 -4.02 -3.31
N LEU A 19 1.51 -2.67 -3.34
CA LEU A 19 2.38 -1.86 -4.20
C LEU A 19 3.86 -1.93 -3.81
N ILE A 20 4.17 -2.06 -2.52
CA ILE A 20 5.57 -2.18 -2.01
C ILE A 20 6.06 -3.63 -1.93
N THR A 21 5.18 -4.62 -2.12
CA THR A 21 5.54 -6.04 -2.10
C THR A 21 6.71 -6.40 -3.04
N PRO A 22 6.88 -5.79 -4.24
CA PRO A 22 8.07 -5.96 -5.07
C PRO A 22 9.40 -5.70 -4.35
N ASP A 23 9.46 -4.77 -3.39
CA ASP A 23 10.70 -4.39 -2.70
C ASP A 23 11.24 -5.50 -1.79
N ILE A 24 10.34 -6.29 -1.22
CA ILE A 24 10.68 -7.44 -0.37
C ILE A 24 10.79 -8.71 -1.22
N SER A 25 9.85 -8.88 -2.16
CA SER A 25 9.79 -10.08 -3.00
C SER A 25 10.94 -10.20 -3.99
N ARG A 26 11.67 -9.11 -4.29
CA ARG A 26 12.91 -9.16 -5.10
C ARG A 26 14.00 -10.07 -4.51
N TYR A 27 13.96 -10.33 -3.20
CA TYR A 27 14.89 -11.24 -2.52
C TYR A 27 14.44 -12.70 -2.56
N CYS A 28 13.22 -12.98 -3.05
CA CYS A 28 12.72 -14.34 -3.20
C CYS A 28 13.37 -15.05 -4.40
N LYS A 29 13.69 -16.32 -4.21
CA LYS A 29 14.38 -17.15 -5.22
C LYS A 29 13.48 -17.52 -6.41
N SER A 30 12.15 -17.49 -6.25
CA SER A 30 11.21 -17.86 -7.31
C SER A 30 9.82 -17.24 -7.10
N GLY A 31 9.04 -17.14 -8.18
CA GLY A 31 7.66 -16.65 -8.11
C GLY A 31 6.72 -17.50 -7.24
N LYS A 32 7.01 -18.81 -7.09
CA LYS A 32 6.27 -19.68 -6.17
C LYS A 32 6.49 -19.28 -4.71
N HIS A 33 7.71 -18.89 -4.33
CA HIS A 33 7.98 -18.37 -2.99
C HIS A 33 7.24 -17.05 -2.75
N VAL A 34 7.19 -16.17 -3.76
CA VAL A 34 6.43 -14.91 -3.68
C VAL A 34 4.94 -15.19 -3.46
N PHE A 35 4.35 -16.08 -4.26
CA PHE A 35 2.95 -16.48 -4.12
C PHE A 35 2.66 -17.02 -2.72
N TRP A 36 3.44 -18.00 -2.25
CA TRP A 36 3.19 -18.62 -0.95
C TRP A 36 3.41 -17.66 0.21
N MET A 37 4.41 -16.78 0.13
CA MET A 37 4.64 -15.73 1.13
C MET A 37 3.43 -14.80 1.26
N ILE A 38 2.90 -14.30 0.14
CA ILE A 38 1.74 -13.40 0.15
C ILE A 38 0.50 -14.15 0.62
N PHE A 39 0.23 -15.33 0.03
CA PHE A 39 -0.94 -16.12 0.33
C PHE A 39 -1.00 -16.56 1.79
N SER A 40 0.11 -17.07 2.35
CA SER A 40 0.15 -17.46 3.75
C SER A 40 -0.03 -16.27 4.69
N SER A 41 0.52 -15.10 4.33
CA SER A 41 0.39 -13.89 5.14
C SER A 41 -1.06 -13.40 5.20
N ILE A 42 -1.75 -13.39 4.06
CA ILE A 42 -3.16 -13.01 4.00
C ILE A 42 -4.04 -14.06 4.68
N LEU A 43 -3.81 -15.35 4.42
CA LEU A 43 -4.64 -16.40 5.00
C LEU A 43 -4.49 -16.49 6.52
N VAL A 44 -3.25 -16.51 7.03
CA VAL A 44 -2.99 -16.66 8.46
C VAL A 44 -3.18 -15.34 9.20
N GLY A 45 -2.56 -14.26 8.70
CA GLY A 45 -2.61 -12.95 9.34
C GLY A 45 -3.98 -12.31 9.22
N GLU A 46 -4.42 -12.04 8.00
CA GLU A 46 -5.63 -11.25 7.79
C GLU A 46 -6.91 -12.05 8.00
N PHE A 47 -6.99 -13.30 7.54
CA PHE A 47 -8.24 -14.06 7.62
C PHE A 47 -8.39 -14.76 8.98
N LEU A 48 -7.40 -15.56 9.41
CA LEU A 48 -7.52 -16.33 10.66
C LEU A 48 -7.41 -15.45 11.91
N ILE A 49 -6.37 -14.62 12.04
CA ILE A 49 -6.17 -13.82 13.27
C ILE A 49 -7.27 -12.77 13.42
N ASN A 50 -7.60 -12.00 12.38
CA ASN A 50 -8.72 -11.04 12.50
C ASN A 50 -10.06 -11.75 12.67
N GLY A 51 -10.26 -12.93 12.07
CA GLY A 51 -11.46 -13.73 12.29
C GLY A 51 -11.65 -14.09 13.76
N VAL A 52 -10.58 -14.55 14.44
CA VAL A 52 -10.60 -14.78 15.89
C VAL A 52 -10.83 -13.47 16.65
N ALA A 53 -10.14 -12.39 16.28
CA ALA A 53 -10.30 -11.09 16.94
C ALA A 53 -11.75 -10.58 16.89
N ILE A 54 -12.42 -10.71 15.74
CA ILE A 54 -13.84 -10.34 15.56
C ILE A 54 -14.75 -11.19 16.45
N LEU A 55 -14.50 -12.50 16.55
CA LEU A 55 -15.30 -13.38 17.43
C LEU A 55 -15.15 -12.99 18.91
N VAL A 56 -13.93 -12.67 19.36
CA VAL A 56 -13.69 -12.23 20.74
C VAL A 56 -14.29 -10.85 20.99
N ALA A 57 -14.14 -9.91 20.06
CA ALA A 57 -14.76 -8.58 20.13
C ALA A 57 -16.28 -8.68 20.25
N HIS A 58 -16.90 -9.57 19.46
CA HIS A 58 -18.33 -9.82 19.52
C HIS A 58 -18.76 -10.48 20.84
N ALA A 59 -17.99 -11.45 21.34
CA ALA A 59 -18.27 -12.12 22.62
C ALA A 59 -18.16 -11.17 23.82
N LEU A 60 -17.25 -10.19 23.78
CA LEU A 60 -17.07 -9.18 24.83
C LEU A 60 -17.95 -7.95 24.63
N GLY A 61 -18.56 -7.77 23.46
CA GLY A 61 -19.42 -6.62 23.15
C GLY A 61 -18.66 -5.29 23.04
N THR A 62 -17.36 -5.32 22.76
CA THR A 62 -16.49 -4.14 22.69
C THR A 62 -15.58 -4.23 21.46
N ASP A 63 -15.28 -3.10 20.83
CA ASP A 63 -14.29 -2.95 19.77
C ASP A 63 -12.95 -2.41 20.30
N ASN A 64 -12.86 -2.14 21.61
CA ASN A 64 -11.67 -1.62 22.25
C ASN A 64 -10.64 -2.73 22.46
N VAL A 65 -9.56 -2.70 21.67
CA VAL A 65 -8.47 -3.68 21.71
C VAL A 65 -7.84 -3.81 23.10
N VAL A 66 -7.75 -2.73 23.88
CA VAL A 66 -7.20 -2.75 25.25
C VAL A 66 -8.10 -3.57 26.17
N GLU A 67 -9.41 -3.33 26.10
CA GLU A 67 -10.41 -4.06 26.86
C GLU A 67 -10.42 -5.55 26.47
N ILE A 68 -10.41 -5.83 25.16
CA ILE A 68 -10.33 -7.18 24.62
C ILE A 68 -9.11 -7.92 25.17
N MET A 69 -7.93 -7.32 25.15
CA MET A 69 -6.71 -7.95 25.65
C MET A 69 -6.70 -8.13 27.17
N LEU A 70 -7.21 -7.14 27.92
CA LEU A 70 -7.31 -7.24 29.37
C LEU A 70 -8.25 -8.38 29.80
N HIS A 71 -9.40 -8.52 29.15
CA HIS A 71 -10.36 -9.58 29.46
C HIS A 71 -9.92 -10.97 28.99
N SER A 72 -9.23 -11.07 27.86
CA SER A 72 -8.84 -12.37 27.28
C SER A 72 -7.50 -12.90 27.80
N ALA A 73 -6.48 -12.04 27.89
CA ALA A 73 -5.09 -12.43 28.16
C ALA A 73 -4.43 -11.62 29.30
N GLY A 74 -5.19 -10.73 29.95
CA GLY A 74 -4.73 -9.92 31.07
C GLY A 74 -3.59 -8.97 30.71
N ILE A 75 -2.78 -8.64 31.73
CA ILE A 75 -1.69 -7.66 31.60
C ILE A 75 -0.62 -8.12 30.60
N ILE A 76 -0.35 -9.43 30.50
CA ILE A 76 0.62 -9.98 29.56
C ILE A 76 0.16 -9.75 28.11
N GLY A 77 -1.12 -9.98 27.82
CA GLY A 77 -1.71 -9.67 26.52
C GLY A 77 -1.61 -8.19 26.18
N LEU A 78 -1.92 -7.32 27.16
CA LEU A 78 -1.81 -5.87 26.99
C LEU A 78 -0.37 -5.42 26.66
N ILE A 79 0.63 -5.90 27.41
CA ILE A 79 2.04 -5.59 27.13
C ILE A 79 2.43 -6.07 25.73
N THR A 80 1.98 -7.26 25.34
CA THR A 80 2.28 -7.85 24.03
C THR A 80 1.74 -6.98 22.90
N ILE A 81 0.50 -6.49 22.98
CA ILE A 81 -0.06 -5.61 21.93
C ILE A 81 0.64 -4.25 21.88
N ILE A 82 1.05 -3.70 23.03
CA ILE A 82 1.78 -2.43 23.08
C ILE A 82 3.14 -2.59 22.39
N LEU A 83 3.88 -3.64 22.73
CA LEU A 83 5.18 -3.93 22.10
C LEU A 83 5.03 -4.19 20.60
N SER A 84 3.98 -4.91 20.20
CA SER A 84 3.64 -5.14 18.79
C SER A 84 3.37 -3.82 18.06
N ALA A 85 2.53 -2.95 18.63
CA ALA A 85 2.22 -1.64 18.05
C ALA A 85 3.45 -0.75 17.91
N ILE A 86 4.34 -0.75 18.90
CA ILE A 86 5.64 -0.05 18.82
C ILE A 86 6.46 -0.60 17.65
N LYS A 87 6.55 -1.93 17.50
CA LYS A 87 7.35 -2.55 16.45
C LYS A 87 6.80 -2.30 15.04
N VAL A 88 5.48 -2.32 14.89
CA VAL A 88 4.81 -1.98 13.62
C VAL A 88 5.06 -0.50 13.27
N ASN A 89 4.91 0.40 14.24
CA ASN A 89 5.14 1.83 14.02
C ASN A 89 6.60 2.17 13.72
N ASP A 90 7.56 1.47 14.33
CA ASP A 90 9.00 1.55 14.01
C ASP A 90 9.24 1.23 12.52
N THR A 91 8.67 0.12 12.04
CA THR A 91 8.80 -0.31 10.65
C THR A 91 8.13 0.69 9.69
N ASN A 92 6.97 1.22 10.05
CA ASN A 92 6.26 2.23 9.26
C ASN A 92 7.04 3.55 9.19
N LEU A 93 7.63 4.00 10.29
CA LEU A 93 8.43 5.22 10.34
C LEU A 93 9.74 5.08 9.55
N TYR A 94 10.37 3.90 9.62
CA TYR A 94 11.55 3.56 8.81
C TYR A 94 11.25 3.68 7.30
N SER A 95 10.24 2.95 6.83
CA SER A 95 9.85 2.94 5.41
C SER A 95 9.40 4.32 4.94
N SER A 96 8.60 5.03 5.74
CA SER A 96 8.16 6.39 5.41
C SER A 96 9.32 7.38 5.31
N SER A 97 10.31 7.27 6.20
CA SER A 97 11.52 8.09 6.16
C SER A 97 12.31 7.85 4.88
N LEU A 98 12.55 6.58 4.52
CA LEU A 98 13.27 6.24 3.28
C LEU A 98 12.52 6.68 2.02
N HIS A 99 11.21 6.44 1.95
CA HIS A 99 10.39 6.87 0.81
C HIS A 99 10.42 8.39 0.65
N MET A 100 10.34 9.15 1.75
CA MET A 100 10.41 10.61 1.71
C MET A 100 11.79 11.12 1.29
N LEU A 101 12.87 10.49 1.76
CA LEU A 101 14.23 10.82 1.34
C LEU A 101 14.45 10.53 -0.15
N GLY A 102 13.96 9.39 -0.63
CA GLY A 102 13.99 9.02 -2.05
C GLY A 102 13.26 10.05 -2.90
N PHE A 103 12.02 10.36 -2.53
CA PHE A 103 11.20 11.37 -3.21
C PHE A 103 11.87 12.75 -3.25
N LEU A 104 12.31 13.27 -2.10
CA LEU A 104 12.98 14.57 -2.02
C LEU A 104 14.32 14.57 -2.75
N GLY A 105 15.05 13.45 -2.73
CA GLY A 105 16.28 13.24 -3.49
C GLY A 105 16.04 13.30 -4.99
N SER A 106 15.01 12.62 -5.50
CA SER A 106 14.64 12.63 -6.92
C SER A 106 14.16 14.00 -7.39
N VAL A 107 13.38 14.71 -6.57
CA VAL A 107 12.82 16.03 -6.94
C VAL A 107 13.83 17.16 -6.77
N THR A 108 14.53 17.21 -5.64
CA THR A 108 15.39 18.36 -5.26
C THR A 108 16.86 18.13 -5.64
N LYS A 109 17.25 16.90 -6.01
CA LYS A 109 18.65 16.48 -6.21
C LYS A 109 19.55 16.75 -5.00
N ARG A 110 18.96 16.93 -3.81
CA ARG A 110 19.66 17.19 -2.54
C ARG A 110 19.58 15.97 -1.65
N LYS A 111 20.67 15.70 -0.93
CA LYS A 111 20.70 14.66 0.10
C LYS A 111 20.20 15.24 1.41
N PHE A 112 19.16 14.61 1.96
CA PHE A 112 18.64 14.91 3.28
C PHE A 112 19.14 13.87 4.29
N SER A 113 19.29 14.27 5.55
CA SER A 113 19.71 13.35 6.61
C SER A 113 18.56 12.43 7.01
N TYR A 114 18.84 11.13 7.13
CA TYR A 114 17.88 10.14 7.59
C TYR A 114 17.35 10.46 8.99
N ALA A 115 18.25 10.80 9.92
CA ALA A 115 17.87 11.13 11.29
C ALA A 115 16.89 12.33 11.37
N THR A 116 17.15 13.38 10.60
CA THR A 116 16.26 14.55 10.54
C THR A 116 14.89 14.17 9.99
N MET A 117 14.84 13.35 8.94
CA MET A 117 13.57 12.91 8.34
C MET A 117 12.74 12.09 9.32
N THR A 118 13.37 11.15 10.01
CA THR A 118 12.72 10.29 11.02
C THR A 118 12.14 11.11 12.17
N ILE A 119 12.89 12.10 12.68
CA ILE A 119 12.39 12.98 13.76
C ILE A 119 11.19 13.80 13.26
N VAL A 120 11.29 14.41 12.07
CA VAL A 120 10.20 15.24 11.52
C VAL A 120 8.94 14.43 11.30
N LEU A 121 9.05 13.25 10.66
CA LEU A 121 7.89 12.39 10.41
C LEU A 121 7.32 11.79 11.70
N GLY A 122 8.17 11.43 12.66
CA GLY A 122 7.74 10.92 13.96
C GLY A 122 6.96 11.97 14.76
N LEU A 123 7.45 13.22 14.79
CA LEU A 123 6.75 14.34 15.41
C LEU A 123 5.42 14.64 14.70
N LEU A 124 5.42 14.65 13.37
CA LEU A 124 4.21 14.89 12.58
C LEU A 124 3.16 13.80 12.82
N GLY A 125 3.56 12.52 12.79
CA GLY A 125 2.66 11.39 13.06
C GLY A 125 2.09 11.43 14.48
N THR A 126 2.93 11.75 15.48
CA THR A 126 2.49 11.89 16.87
C THR A 126 1.51 13.05 17.03
N PHE A 127 1.79 14.19 16.38
CA PHE A 127 0.89 15.33 16.38
C PHE A 127 -0.45 15.02 15.73
N LEU A 128 -0.46 14.36 14.57
CA LEU A 128 -1.69 13.93 13.90
C LEU A 128 -2.48 12.91 14.74
N SER A 129 -1.78 12.00 15.42
CA SER A 129 -2.41 11.07 16.38
C SER A 129 -3.08 11.83 17.53
N ALA A 130 -2.42 12.82 18.11
CA ALA A 130 -2.98 13.65 19.17
C ALA A 130 -4.13 14.54 18.67
N ALA A 131 -4.12 14.93 17.40
CA ALA A 131 -5.18 15.69 16.74
C ALA A 131 -6.41 14.84 16.34
N GLY A 132 -6.45 13.55 16.68
CA GLY A 132 -7.64 12.71 16.45
C GLY A 132 -7.73 12.11 15.04
N ILE A 133 -6.61 11.91 14.34
CA ILE A 133 -6.63 11.26 13.01
C ILE A 133 -7.30 9.88 13.02
N LEU A 134 -7.30 9.19 14.16
CA LEU A 134 -7.94 7.89 14.33
C LEU A 134 -9.47 7.94 14.13
N GLU A 135 -10.11 9.07 14.46
CA GLU A 135 -11.55 9.29 14.24
C GLU A 135 -11.90 9.33 12.75
N HIS A 136 -10.92 9.63 11.90
CA HIS A 136 -11.06 9.75 10.45
C HIS A 136 -10.52 8.53 9.69
N LEU A 137 -10.17 7.45 10.41
CA LEU A 137 -9.54 6.27 9.83
C LEU A 137 -10.39 5.63 8.72
N THR A 138 -11.70 5.49 8.93
CA THR A 138 -12.63 4.92 7.93
C THR A 138 -12.62 5.74 6.64
N ALA A 139 -12.68 7.07 6.74
CA ALA A 139 -12.64 7.96 5.58
C ALA A 139 -11.28 7.87 4.88
N PHE A 140 -10.19 7.81 5.64
CA PHE A 140 -8.84 7.63 5.12
C PHE A 140 -8.67 6.31 4.37
N LEU A 141 -9.20 5.20 4.90
CA LEU A 141 -9.15 3.88 4.28
C LEU A 141 -10.00 3.83 3.00
N LEU A 142 -11.18 4.43 3.00
CA LEU A 142 -12.01 4.54 1.78
C LEU A 142 -11.31 5.38 0.70
N ALA A 143 -10.73 6.52 1.07
CA ALA A 143 -9.97 7.35 0.14
C ALA A 143 -8.76 6.60 -0.42
N SER A 144 -8.00 5.92 0.44
CA SER A 144 -6.85 5.10 0.05
C SER A 144 -7.26 3.96 -0.88
N GLY A 145 -8.42 3.34 -0.61
CA GLY A 145 -9.02 2.28 -1.40
C GLY A 145 -9.46 2.70 -2.80
N VAL A 146 -9.50 4.00 -3.10
CA VAL A 146 -9.81 4.51 -4.45
C VAL A 146 -8.59 5.18 -5.10
N PHE A 147 -7.75 5.84 -4.31
CA PHE A 147 -6.63 6.66 -4.79
C PHE A 147 -5.39 5.85 -5.23
N PHE A 148 -5.03 4.81 -4.48
CA PHE A 148 -3.84 3.99 -4.76
C PHE A 148 -4.04 2.85 -5.78
N PRO A 149 -5.20 2.17 -5.87
CA PRO A 149 -5.38 1.07 -6.83
C PRO A 149 -5.11 1.42 -8.30
N PRO A 150 -5.42 2.64 -8.80
CA PRO A 150 -5.08 3.05 -10.16
C PRO A 150 -3.60 2.82 -10.52
N ILE A 151 -2.69 3.00 -9.55
CA ILE A 151 -1.25 2.78 -9.73
C ILE A 151 -0.99 1.31 -10.07
N ALA A 152 -1.61 0.37 -9.33
CA ALA A 152 -1.50 -1.05 -9.61
C ALA A 152 -2.04 -1.41 -11.00
N GLY A 153 -3.14 -0.77 -11.42
CA GLY A 153 -3.74 -0.98 -12.74
C GLY A 153 -2.80 -0.57 -13.87
N VAL A 154 -2.19 0.61 -13.76
CA VAL A 154 -1.15 1.08 -14.70
C VAL A 154 0.05 0.13 -14.72
N MET A 155 0.57 -0.25 -13.54
CA MET A 155 1.72 -1.15 -13.43
C MET A 155 1.47 -2.51 -14.10
N LEU A 156 0.30 -3.11 -13.87
CA LEU A 156 -0.07 -4.40 -14.45
C LEU A 156 -0.16 -4.33 -15.98
N VAL A 157 -0.80 -3.28 -16.51
CA VAL A 157 -0.94 -3.07 -17.95
C VAL A 157 0.40 -2.81 -18.62
N ASP A 158 1.23 -1.94 -18.04
CA ASP A 158 2.56 -1.64 -18.58
C ASP A 158 3.43 -2.89 -18.64
N TYR A 159 3.45 -3.67 -17.57
CA TYR A 159 4.34 -4.82 -17.45
C TYR A 159 3.87 -6.05 -18.24
N TYR A 160 2.58 -6.40 -18.18
CA TYR A 160 2.06 -7.64 -18.78
C TYR A 160 1.47 -7.47 -20.17
N ILE A 161 0.79 -6.34 -20.44
CA ILE A 161 0.07 -6.13 -21.71
C ILE A 161 0.95 -5.40 -22.71
N LEU A 162 1.38 -4.18 -22.39
CA LEU A 162 2.17 -3.34 -23.29
C LEU A 162 3.62 -3.81 -23.36
N LYS A 163 4.16 -4.35 -22.27
CA LYS A 163 5.54 -4.81 -22.14
C LYS A 163 6.55 -3.72 -22.50
N THR A 164 6.22 -2.46 -22.20
CA THR A 164 6.93 -1.26 -22.68
C THR A 164 8.43 -1.34 -22.44
N SER A 165 8.82 -1.78 -21.23
CA SER A 165 10.23 -1.84 -20.82
C SER A 165 10.86 -3.22 -20.98
N ARG A 166 10.20 -4.20 -21.64
CA ARG A 166 10.69 -5.58 -21.62
C ARG A 166 12.04 -5.76 -22.28
N LYS A 167 12.24 -5.14 -23.44
CA LYS A 167 13.50 -5.23 -24.17
C LYS A 167 14.68 -4.73 -23.32
N ILE A 168 14.52 -3.57 -22.68
CA ILE A 168 15.54 -2.98 -21.82
C ILE A 168 15.81 -3.88 -20.61
N LEU A 169 14.76 -4.38 -19.97
CA LEU A 169 14.89 -5.27 -18.80
C LEU A 169 15.59 -6.59 -19.15
N ASP A 170 15.33 -7.17 -20.31
CA ASP A 170 15.99 -8.39 -20.77
C ASP A 170 17.49 -8.12 -21.06
N GLU A 171 17.81 -7.03 -21.75
CA GLU A 171 19.19 -6.60 -22.04
C GLU A 171 20.01 -6.30 -20.76
N THR A 172 19.41 -5.63 -19.76
CA THR A 172 20.10 -5.29 -18.51
C THR A 172 20.23 -6.51 -17.60
N ARG A 173 19.26 -7.42 -17.64
CA ARG A 173 19.29 -8.68 -16.88
C ARG A 173 20.43 -9.59 -17.31
N GLU A 174 20.72 -9.69 -18.61
CA GLU A 174 21.88 -10.45 -19.11
C GLU A 174 23.21 -9.91 -18.57
N LYS A 175 23.27 -8.60 -18.32
CA LYS A 175 24.46 -7.91 -17.79
C LYS A 175 24.51 -7.85 -16.27
N GLY A 176 23.46 -8.28 -15.57
CA GLY A 176 23.32 -8.14 -14.11
C GLY A 176 23.24 -6.69 -13.64
N LEU A 177 22.80 -5.77 -14.49
CA LEU A 177 22.69 -4.33 -14.21
C LEU A 177 21.22 -3.90 -14.14
N LEU A 178 20.98 -2.73 -13.55
CA LEU A 178 19.69 -2.05 -13.62
C LEU A 178 19.66 -1.13 -14.87
N PRO A 179 18.48 -0.88 -15.46
CA PRO A 179 18.31 0.14 -16.50
C PRO A 179 18.83 1.49 -16.02
N ASP A 180 19.51 2.22 -16.91
CA ASP A 180 20.01 3.55 -16.61
C ASP A 180 18.87 4.58 -16.55
N ASP A 181 19.02 5.64 -15.76
CA ASP A 181 18.05 6.72 -15.60
C ASP A 181 17.77 7.44 -16.93
N SER A 182 18.71 7.35 -17.88
CA SER A 182 18.56 7.87 -19.25
C SER A 182 17.61 7.05 -20.12
N GLN A 183 17.40 5.77 -19.79
CA GLN A 183 16.61 4.81 -20.56
C GLN A 183 15.18 4.68 -20.04
N THR A 184 14.86 5.30 -18.90
CA THR A 184 13.53 5.31 -18.32
C THR A 184 13.04 6.75 -18.15
N PRO A 185 11.81 7.08 -18.58
CA PRO A 185 11.30 8.43 -18.42
C PRO A 185 11.11 8.77 -16.93
N LEU A 186 11.69 9.89 -16.49
CA LEU A 186 11.57 10.38 -15.11
C LEU A 186 10.11 10.57 -14.68
N ILE A 187 9.23 10.98 -15.62
CA ILE A 187 7.81 11.23 -15.37
C ILE A 187 6.96 10.54 -16.43
N GLY A 188 6.13 9.58 -16.00
CA GLY A 188 5.12 8.95 -16.83
C GLY A 188 3.82 9.75 -16.88
N TRP A 189 3.75 10.81 -17.69
CA TRP A 189 2.54 11.65 -17.80
C TRP A 189 1.28 10.85 -18.17
N SER A 190 1.40 9.85 -19.04
CA SER A 190 0.31 8.94 -19.39
C SER A 190 -0.18 8.13 -18.19
N ALA A 191 0.73 7.68 -17.32
CA ALA A 191 0.41 6.98 -16.08
C ALA A 191 -0.32 7.90 -15.10
N ILE A 192 0.16 9.14 -14.92
CA ILE A 192 -0.46 10.12 -14.03
C ILE A 192 -1.89 10.43 -14.49
N ILE A 193 -2.09 10.71 -15.78
CA ILE A 193 -3.42 10.98 -16.34
C ILE A 193 -4.34 9.78 -16.15
N ALA A 194 -3.86 8.57 -16.44
CA ALA A 194 -4.64 7.35 -16.24
C ALA A 194 -5.02 7.13 -14.78
N CYS A 195 -4.11 7.39 -13.84
CA CYS A 195 -4.39 7.32 -12.41
C CYS A 195 -5.44 8.34 -11.98
N ILE A 196 -5.34 9.59 -12.43
CA ILE A 196 -6.33 10.64 -12.12
C ILE A 196 -7.71 10.23 -12.64
N VAL A 197 -7.81 9.79 -13.89
CA VAL A 197 -9.09 9.35 -14.47
C VAL A 197 -9.65 8.14 -13.73
N GLY A 198 -8.82 7.15 -13.39
CA GLY A 198 -9.22 5.99 -12.59
C GLY A 198 -9.75 6.38 -11.22
N THR A 199 -9.05 7.25 -10.50
CA THR A 199 -9.50 7.77 -9.20
C THR A 199 -10.82 8.51 -9.32
N LEU A 200 -10.97 9.42 -10.30
CA LEU A 200 -12.22 10.16 -10.50
C LEU A 200 -13.39 9.21 -10.75
N VAL A 201 -13.21 8.19 -11.60
CA VAL A 201 -14.27 7.19 -11.83
C VAL A 201 -14.57 6.41 -10.56
N GLY A 202 -13.55 5.99 -9.80
CA GLY A 202 -13.77 5.30 -8.53
C GLY A 202 -14.50 6.14 -7.48
N VAL A 203 -14.31 7.47 -7.47
CA VAL A 203 -15.00 8.39 -6.54
C VAL A 203 -16.45 8.66 -6.98
N PHE A 204 -16.69 8.87 -8.28
CA PHE A 204 -18.01 9.28 -8.78
C PHE A 204 -18.91 8.10 -9.18
N PHE A 205 -18.35 6.94 -9.49
CA PHE A 205 -19.10 5.74 -9.90
C PHE A 205 -19.03 4.65 -8.83
N ASN A 206 -19.99 4.71 -7.90
CA ASN A 206 -20.13 3.76 -6.79
C ASN A 206 -20.86 2.44 -7.17
N PHE A 207 -20.90 2.09 -8.45
CA PHE A 207 -21.48 0.82 -8.87
C PHE A 207 -20.52 -0.33 -8.56
N GLY A 208 -20.92 -1.25 -7.67
CA GLY A 208 -20.08 -2.37 -7.26
C GLY A 208 -19.00 -1.97 -6.25
N ILE A 209 -17.73 -2.28 -6.54
CA ILE A 209 -16.59 -2.00 -5.65
C ILE A 209 -15.79 -0.84 -6.26
N PRO A 210 -15.87 0.39 -5.69
CA PRO A 210 -15.12 1.57 -6.14
C PRO A 210 -13.64 1.32 -6.44
N SER A 211 -12.97 0.55 -5.57
CA SER A 211 -11.56 0.18 -5.73
C SER A 211 -11.28 -0.61 -7.02
N LEU A 212 -12.18 -1.51 -7.40
CA LEU A 212 -12.07 -2.29 -8.63
C LEU A 212 -12.34 -1.43 -9.87
N ASN A 213 -13.29 -0.51 -9.77
CA ASN A 213 -13.55 0.42 -10.87
C ASN A 213 -12.34 1.31 -11.13
N SER A 214 -11.69 1.83 -10.07
CA SER A 214 -10.55 2.72 -10.22
C SER A 214 -9.32 2.03 -10.83
N ILE A 215 -8.99 0.81 -10.40
CA ILE A 215 -7.88 0.02 -10.97
C ILE A 215 -8.13 -0.36 -12.43
N LEU A 216 -9.33 -0.82 -12.77
CA LEU A 216 -9.66 -1.26 -14.14
C LEU A 216 -9.66 -0.09 -15.12
N VAL A 217 -10.30 1.01 -14.75
CA VAL A 217 -10.37 2.21 -15.59
C VAL A 217 -8.97 2.78 -15.83
N ALA A 218 -8.14 2.89 -14.79
CA ALA A 218 -6.77 3.35 -14.94
C ALA A 218 -5.97 2.47 -15.89
N GLY A 219 -6.08 1.15 -15.76
CA GLY A 219 -5.43 0.20 -16.68
C GLY A 219 -5.87 0.40 -18.14
N VAL A 220 -7.18 0.50 -18.38
CA VAL A 220 -7.72 0.69 -19.74
C VAL A 220 -7.30 2.04 -20.33
N VAL A 221 -7.41 3.13 -19.56
CA VAL A 221 -7.00 4.47 -20.01
C VAL A 221 -5.51 4.50 -20.33
N TYR A 222 -4.68 3.91 -19.47
CA TYR A 222 -3.24 3.82 -19.71
C TYR A 222 -2.92 3.04 -20.98
N TRP A 223 -3.56 1.88 -21.17
CA TRP A 223 -3.43 1.07 -22.37
C TRP A 223 -3.77 1.88 -23.63
N LEU A 224 -4.87 2.63 -23.62
CA LEU A 224 -5.30 3.45 -24.76
C LEU A 224 -4.34 4.60 -25.05
N LEU A 225 -3.77 5.24 -24.03
CA LEU A 225 -2.82 6.33 -24.18
C LEU A 225 -1.48 5.84 -24.74
N MET A 226 -1.00 4.69 -24.26
CA MET A 226 0.31 4.16 -24.63
C MET A 226 0.31 3.35 -25.93
N LYS A 227 -0.80 2.67 -26.28
CA LYS A 227 -0.93 1.95 -27.56
C LYS A 227 -0.79 2.86 -28.79
N LYS A 228 -1.01 4.17 -28.62
CA LYS A 228 -0.90 5.17 -29.70
C LYS A 228 0.52 5.69 -29.92
N ARG A 229 1.49 5.31 -29.09
CA ARG A 229 2.92 5.61 -29.25
C ARG A 229 3.65 4.42 -29.85
#